data_AF-A0A7K3D3Y9-F1
#
_entry.id   AF-A0A7K3D3Y9-F1
#
_cell.length_a   1.000
_cell.length_b   1.000
_cell.length_c   1.000
_cell.angle_alpha   90.00
_cell.angle_beta   90.00
_cell.angle_gamma   90.00
#
_symmetry.space_group_name_H-M   'P 1'
#
loop_
_entity.id
_entity.type
_entity.pdbx_description
1 polymer ?
#
loop_
_entity_poly.entity_id
_entity_poly.type
_entity_poly.pdbx_seq_one_letter_code
_entity_poly.pdbx_strand_id
1 'polypeptide(L)' 'MPASIFGEVDHPSEAAAVGQRSALRTLLDCPSCGSSHVAQVLGDNGGVSYVCTACGHSWS' A
#
# COMPACT_ATOMS: atom_id res chain seq x y z
N MET A 1 19.98 -31.47 -19.69
CA MET A 1 18.61 -30.94 -19.46
C MET A 1 17.92 -31.85 -18.44
N PRO A 2 16.98 -31.41 -17.57
CA PRO A 2 16.54 -30.05 -17.17
C PRO A 2 16.45 -29.83 -15.62
N ALA A 3 16.64 -28.61 -15.10
CA ALA A 3 15.67 -27.60 -14.62
C ALA A 3 15.11 -27.77 -13.18
N SER A 4 15.35 -26.76 -12.34
CA SER A 4 14.45 -26.36 -11.26
C SER A 4 14.44 -24.83 -11.20
N ILE A 5 13.21 -24.31 -11.20
CA ILE A 5 12.81 -22.99 -11.64
C ILE A 5 11.64 -22.53 -10.74
N PHE A 6 11.72 -21.26 -10.31
CA PHE A 6 10.76 -20.43 -9.55
C PHE A 6 10.60 -20.73 -8.03
N GLY A 7 10.50 -19.73 -7.15
CA GLY A 7 10.06 -18.35 -7.36
C GLY A 7 10.79 -17.30 -6.52
N GLU A 8 11.21 -16.24 -7.21
CA GLU A 8 10.82 -14.85 -6.94
C GLU A 8 10.74 -14.46 -5.46
N VAL A 9 11.90 -14.09 -4.91
CA VAL A 9 11.95 -13.13 -3.80
C VAL A 9 11.60 -11.78 -4.42
N ASP A 10 10.32 -11.45 -4.40
CA ASP A 10 9.81 -10.12 -4.70
C ASP A 10 10.51 -9.14 -3.75
N HIS A 11 11.61 -8.55 -4.23
CA HIS A 11 12.15 -7.32 -3.71
C HIS A 11 11.51 -6.20 -4.53
N PRO A 12 10.38 -5.60 -4.11
CA PRO A 12 9.99 -4.31 -4.62
C PRO A 12 10.90 -3.26 -3.96
N SER A 13 12.15 -3.22 -4.42
CA SER A 13 13.15 -2.24 -4.01
C SER A 13 12.85 -0.90 -4.68
N GLU A 14 12.49 0.07 -3.85
CA GLU A 14 12.94 1.47 -3.95
C GLU A 14 12.44 2.35 -5.11
N ALA A 15 11.37 1.96 -5.79
CA ALA A 15 10.51 2.90 -6.53
C ALA A 15 9.39 3.50 -5.65
N ALA A 16 9.23 3.01 -4.41
CA ALA A 16 8.12 3.36 -3.51
C ALA A 16 8.18 4.80 -2.98
N ALA A 17 9.36 5.39 -2.80
CA ALA A 17 9.52 6.69 -2.13
C ALA A 17 9.05 7.91 -2.95
N VAL A 18 9.14 7.83 -4.29
CA VAL A 18 8.68 8.91 -5.19
C VAL A 18 7.20 8.72 -5.55
N GLY A 19 6.69 7.49 -5.58
CA GLY A 19 5.26 7.18 -5.66
C GLY A 19 4.49 7.58 -4.39
N GLN A 20 5.10 7.46 -3.21
CA GLN A 20 4.49 7.78 -1.91
C GLN A 20 4.07 9.25 -1.75
N ARG A 21 4.79 10.21 -2.36
CA ARG A 21 4.46 11.65 -2.24
C ARG A 21 3.37 12.11 -3.22
N SER A 22 3.28 11.49 -4.41
CA SER A 22 2.12 11.69 -5.30
C SER A 22 0.90 10.94 -4.78
N ALA A 23 1.10 9.74 -4.23
CA ALA A 23 0.08 9.00 -3.51
C ALA A 23 -0.45 9.80 -2.33
N LEU A 24 0.34 10.61 -1.60
CA LEU A 24 -0.15 11.42 -0.46
C LEU A 24 -1.36 12.32 -0.77
N ARG A 25 -1.52 12.79 -2.01
CA ARG A 25 -2.73 13.55 -2.41
C ARG A 25 -3.87 12.64 -2.85
N THR A 26 -3.56 11.47 -3.40
CA THR A 26 -4.52 10.39 -3.68
C THR A 26 -4.86 9.58 -2.41
N LEU A 27 -4.11 9.72 -1.31
CA LEU A 27 -4.19 8.91 -0.09
C LEU A 27 -5.40 9.25 0.78
N LEU A 28 -6.05 10.39 0.53
CA LEU A 28 -7.40 10.60 1.06
C LEU A 28 -8.42 9.70 0.36
N ASP A 29 -8.15 9.27 -0.88
CA ASP A 29 -9.00 8.40 -1.67
C ASP A 29 -8.48 6.95 -1.66
N CYS A 30 -9.40 5.99 -1.57
CA CYS A 30 -9.05 4.59 -1.59
C CYS A 30 -8.55 4.19 -2.98
N PRO A 31 -7.35 3.59 -3.13
CA PRO A 31 -6.83 3.18 -4.44
C PRO A 31 -7.64 2.04 -5.08
N SER A 32 -8.44 1.32 -4.28
CA SER A 32 -9.25 0.19 -4.76
C SER A 32 -10.63 0.61 -5.31
N CYS A 33 -11.22 1.69 -4.81
CA CYS A 33 -12.59 2.10 -5.18
C CYS A 33 -12.78 3.60 -5.43
N GLY A 34 -11.75 4.41 -5.20
CA GLY A 34 -11.76 5.86 -5.37
C GLY A 34 -12.54 6.63 -4.30
N SER A 35 -12.91 6.00 -3.17
CA SER A 35 -13.69 6.67 -2.11
C SER A 35 -12.80 7.47 -1.16
N SER A 36 -13.19 8.69 -0.84
CA SER A 36 -12.51 9.56 0.12
C SER A 36 -12.69 9.17 1.60
N HIS A 37 -13.49 8.12 1.88
CA HIS A 37 -13.76 7.65 3.24
C HIS A 37 -12.64 6.72 3.71
N VAL A 38 -11.58 7.34 4.26
CA VAL A 38 -10.38 6.64 4.73
C VAL A 38 -10.09 7.01 6.19
N ALA A 39 -9.84 5.98 7.01
CA ALA A 39 -9.39 6.11 8.39
C ALA A 39 -7.89 5.85 8.48
N GLN A 40 -7.17 6.74 9.16
CA GLN A 40 -5.77 6.56 9.50
C GLN A 40 -5.65 5.85 10.86
N VAL A 41 -4.87 4.79 10.91
CA VAL A 41 -4.54 4.02 12.12
C VAL A 41 -3.08 4.25 12.44
N LEU A 42 -2.80 4.71 13.66
CA LEU A 42 -1.44 4.85 14.17
C LEU A 42 -1.08 3.58 14.93
N GLY A 43 -0.06 2.87 14.48
CA GLY A 43 0.49 1.71 15.17
C GLY A 43 1.42 2.10 16.32
N ASP A 44 1.60 1.20 17.28
CA ASP A 44 2.41 1.43 18.49
C ASP A 44 3.88 1.78 18.20
N ASN A 45 4.40 1.40 17.04
CA ASN A 45 5.76 1.72 16.60
C ASN A 45 5.88 3.09 15.88
N GLY A 46 4.81 3.90 15.87
CA GLY A 46 4.75 5.14 15.08
C GLY A 46 4.53 4.91 13.58
N GLY A 47 4.24 3.67 13.17
CA GLY A 47 3.83 3.35 11.81
C GLY A 47 2.41 3.83 11.54
N VAL A 48 2.14 4.25 10.30
CA VAL A 48 0.82 4.65 9.87
C VAL A 48 0.24 3.56 8.98
N SER A 49 -1.03 3.24 9.17
CA SER A 49 -1.82 2.43 8.25
C SER A 49 -3.11 3.15 7.91
N TYR A 50 -3.70 2.80 6.79
CA TYR A 50 -4.92 3.39 6.29
C TYR A 50 -5.92 2.29 5.99
N VAL A 51 -7.19 2.56 6.26
CA VAL A 51 -8.31 1.64 6.00
C VAL A 51 -9.44 2.44 5.36
N CYS A 52 -9.91 1.99 4.19
CA CYS A 52 -11.11 2.56 3.60
C CYS A 52 -12.35 2.03 4.31
N THR A 53 -13.17 2.92 4.88
CA THR A 53 -14.41 2.53 5.57
C THR A 53 -15.58 2.28 4.61
N ALA A 54 -15.42 2.60 3.32
CA ALA A 54 -16.41 2.31 2.29
C ALA A 54 -16.28 0.88 1.71
N CYS A 55 -15.06 0.39 1.47
CA CYS A 55 -14.83 -0.92 0.85
C CYS A 55 -13.99 -1.90 1.69
N GLY A 56 -13.39 -1.46 2.79
CA GLY A 56 -12.57 -2.30 3.67
C GLY A 56 -11.13 -2.52 3.21
N HIS A 57 -10.68 -1.86 2.14
CA HIS A 57 -9.30 -1.98 1.67
C HIS A 57 -8.31 -1.33 2.66
N SER A 58 -7.24 -2.03 3.02
CA SER A 58 -6.22 -1.56 3.96
C SER A 58 -4.83 -1.50 3.31
N TRP A 59 -4.04 -0.48 3.64
CA TRP A 59 -2.67 -0.31 3.16
C TRP A 59 -1.79 0.44 4.19
N SER A 60 -0.47 0.39 4.04
CA SER A 60 0.52 1.03 4.92
C SER A 60 1.48 1.92 4.14
#